data_AF-A0A919ME90-F1
#
_entry.id   AF-A0A919ME90-F1
#
_cell.length_a   1.000
_cell.length_b   1.000
_cell.length_c   1.000
_cell.angle_alpha   90.00
_cell.angle_beta   90.00
_cell.angle_gamma   90.00
#
_symmetry.space_group_name_H-M   'P 1'
#
loop_
_entity.id
_entity.type
_entity.pdbx_description
1 polymer ?
#
loop_
_entity_poly.entity_id
_entity_poly.type
_entity_poly.pdbx_seq_one_letter_code
_entity_poly.pdbx_strand_id
1 'polypeptide(L)'
;MVLAAASFGLSAAPVPALAATRTVSAAAPGDLETHPLTISAIDVSPASPAVGAILITPTIDAFADIKVVKMTVTGPNGRAANFSSSVAPYAMTWNSAGQTGSAKIVVTATDTLGNTTVASTTVLVDNTPPSATVTLPSLVAATTPVTLDNPSADTAKMDVYLKNDLIGSTTSAPWTVPWDTTGYTGTVTLKIVVTDTAGNTAASTKTLGIDNTGPKLTWAGPIGSAKTAMRGTIQVKAGAADPAGVVSVEVVGPDGTVLGEDAVSPYVIPVDTSDFNGSTVFTLRSTDKLGNTSTLDQTLVFDNTAPVIADVAISPAPPARGVVTIAPDISDNTGIRGVSITLALPSGRKVNLAANVAPYAVSWVSNGTTGDVTATVTATDFAGNASTSTETFRVDNLAPSALWTLPNYVNGVVPIALSDPADDTALMELQIKGKTVTQITSAPWSIDWDTTGLSGPVPIAIRVTDTAGNVSQVLKTIVADYTGPIVAVVSTNKLIGPAQIRLSVTDLAGTASVELLDATGASLATATNGPYTLNVDTTSMKKGPVTWTLKATDKLGNVRSVQKSFFIS
;
A
#
# COMPACT_ATOMS: atom_id res chain seq x y z
N MET A 1 43.66 40.48 -33.57
CA MET A 1 43.97 39.60 -34.72
C MET A 1 43.09 40.04 -35.86
N VAL A 2 43.73 40.62 -36.88
CA VAL A 2 43.25 41.00 -38.23
C VAL A 2 42.09 42.02 -38.34
N LEU A 3 42.50 43.26 -38.60
CA LEU A 3 41.74 44.31 -39.30
C LEU A 3 41.37 43.84 -40.72
N ALA A 4 40.13 44.08 -41.14
CA ALA A 4 39.77 44.17 -42.56
C ALA A 4 38.91 45.42 -42.76
N ALA A 5 39.55 46.48 -43.26
CA ALA A 5 38.89 47.68 -43.73
C ALA A 5 38.31 47.41 -45.13
N ALA A 6 36.98 47.50 -45.26
CA ALA A 6 36.32 47.55 -46.56
C ALA A 6 35.99 49.01 -46.87
N SER A 7 36.82 49.59 -47.75
CA SER A 7 36.58 50.89 -48.39
C SER A 7 35.43 50.76 -49.39
N PHE A 8 34.29 51.41 -49.13
CA PHE A 8 33.29 51.66 -50.15
C PHE A 8 33.60 53.00 -50.83
N GLY A 9 34.11 52.91 -52.06
CA GLY A 9 34.25 54.05 -52.95
C GLY A 9 32.88 54.57 -53.38
N LEU A 10 32.56 55.79 -52.98
CA LEU A 10 31.51 56.57 -53.62
C LEU A 10 32.05 57.04 -54.97
N SER A 11 31.65 56.32 -56.02
CA SER A 11 31.73 56.74 -57.40
C SER A 11 30.94 58.04 -57.56
N ALA A 12 31.64 59.17 -57.57
CA ALA A 12 31.09 60.44 -58.04
C ALA A 12 30.87 60.34 -59.55
N ALA A 13 29.63 60.06 -59.95
CA ALA A 13 29.20 60.28 -61.32
C ALA A 13 29.20 61.81 -61.58
N PRO A 14 29.92 62.31 -62.60
CA PRO A 14 29.82 63.70 -62.98
C PRO A 14 28.44 63.93 -63.62
N VAL A 15 27.61 64.75 -62.96
CA VAL A 15 26.41 65.31 -63.58
C VAL A 15 26.90 66.21 -64.73
N PRO A 16 26.49 65.99 -65.99
CA PRO A 16 26.90 66.86 -67.07
C PRO A 16 26.26 68.23 -66.87
N ALA A 17 27.10 69.25 -66.71
CA ALA A 17 26.72 70.65 -66.81
C ALA A 17 26.19 70.88 -68.24
N LEU A 18 24.87 70.85 -68.41
CA LEU A 18 24.24 71.33 -69.62
C LEU A 18 24.25 72.86 -69.56
N ALA A 19 25.38 73.44 -69.97
CA ALA A 19 25.49 74.86 -70.25
C ALA A 19 24.57 75.18 -71.44
N ALA A 20 23.33 75.57 -71.14
CA ALA A 20 22.48 76.23 -72.11
C ALA A 20 23.02 77.65 -72.33
N THR A 21 23.97 77.79 -73.26
CA THR A 21 24.30 79.07 -73.86
C THR A 21 23.06 79.59 -74.60
N ARG A 22 22.32 80.53 -74.00
CA ARG A 22 21.35 81.35 -74.75
C ARG A 22 22.15 82.24 -75.70
N THR A 23 22.25 81.83 -76.95
CA THR A 23 22.50 82.74 -78.07
C THR A 23 21.34 83.71 -78.15
N VAL A 24 21.59 84.99 -77.83
CA VAL A 24 20.64 86.07 -78.12
C VAL A 24 20.71 86.34 -79.62
N SER A 25 19.86 85.67 -80.39
CA SER A 25 19.45 86.14 -81.71
C SER A 25 18.60 87.39 -81.50
N ALA A 26 18.98 88.50 -82.12
CA ALA A 26 18.19 89.73 -82.12
C ALA A 26 16.83 89.44 -82.75
N ALA A 27 15.79 89.37 -81.91
CA ALA A 27 14.41 89.33 -82.35
C ALA A 27 13.91 90.75 -82.62
N ALA A 28 13.05 90.86 -83.63
CA ALA A 28 12.35 92.08 -84.05
C ALA A 28 11.56 92.72 -82.89
N PRO A 29 11.31 94.05 -82.93
CA PRO A 29 10.57 94.74 -81.88
C PRO A 29 9.09 94.34 -81.98
N GLY A 30 8.63 93.51 -81.05
CA GLY A 30 7.21 93.15 -80.97
C GLY A 30 6.91 91.76 -80.41
N ASP A 31 7.62 91.30 -79.37
CA ASP A 31 7.07 90.31 -78.44
C ASP A 31 7.82 90.40 -77.10
N LEU A 32 7.32 91.24 -76.19
CA LEU A 32 7.62 91.08 -74.78
C LEU A 32 6.79 89.87 -74.34
N GLU A 33 7.36 88.68 -74.49
CA GLU A 33 6.86 87.51 -73.77
C GLU A 33 7.10 87.79 -72.29
N THR A 34 6.13 88.46 -71.68
CA THR A 34 6.10 88.76 -70.25
C THR A 34 5.87 87.44 -69.54
N HIS A 35 6.93 86.67 -69.28
CA HIS A 35 6.84 85.63 -68.27
C HIS A 35 6.53 86.34 -66.95
N PRO A 36 5.30 86.20 -66.41
CA PRO A 36 4.92 86.93 -65.22
C PRO A 36 5.72 86.40 -64.03
N LEU A 37 6.07 87.28 -63.09
CA LEU A 37 6.57 86.85 -61.79
C LEU A 37 5.49 86.01 -61.11
N THR A 38 5.73 84.72 -60.91
CA THR A 38 4.78 83.80 -60.27
C THR A 38 5.46 82.99 -59.17
N ILE A 39 4.67 82.59 -58.17
CA ILE A 39 5.07 81.56 -57.20
C ILE A 39 4.36 80.29 -57.64
N SER A 40 5.09 79.32 -58.18
CA SER A 40 4.52 78.08 -58.73
C SER A 40 4.29 77.00 -57.69
N ALA A 41 5.04 77.03 -56.58
CA ALA A 41 4.82 76.14 -55.43
C ALA A 41 5.26 76.78 -54.11
N ILE A 42 4.67 76.32 -53.01
CA ILE A 42 5.13 76.59 -51.64
C ILE A 42 5.27 75.23 -50.95
N ASP A 43 6.48 74.69 -50.94
CA ASP A 43 6.76 73.40 -50.32
C ASP A 43 6.96 73.58 -48.81
N VAL A 44 6.32 72.70 -48.04
CA VAL A 44 6.35 72.71 -46.58
C VAL A 44 6.92 71.37 -46.10
N SER A 45 7.99 71.42 -45.30
CA SER A 45 8.66 70.24 -44.74
C SER A 45 8.89 70.38 -43.23
N PRO A 46 8.44 69.44 -42.38
CA PRO A 46 7.69 68.23 -42.72
C PRO A 46 6.29 68.53 -43.29
N ALA A 47 5.70 67.55 -43.97
CA ALA A 47 4.35 67.67 -44.53
C ALA A 47 3.29 67.77 -43.43
N SER A 48 2.11 68.30 -43.77
CA SER A 48 0.98 68.45 -42.84
C SER A 48 0.39 67.08 -42.42
N PRO A 49 0.08 66.83 -41.13
CA PRO A 49 0.31 67.71 -39.97
C PRO A 49 1.81 67.81 -39.61
N ALA A 50 2.30 69.03 -39.43
CA ALA A 50 3.71 69.32 -39.18
C ALA A 50 3.96 69.73 -37.72
N VAL A 51 5.12 69.38 -37.18
CA VAL A 51 5.55 69.72 -35.81
C VAL A 51 6.93 70.37 -35.79
N GLY A 52 7.15 71.28 -34.84
CA GLY A 52 8.47 71.86 -34.58
C GLY A 52 8.95 72.85 -35.66
N ALA A 53 10.16 72.63 -36.18
CA ALA A 53 10.76 73.50 -37.19
C ALA A 53 10.25 73.14 -38.58
N ILE A 54 9.44 74.04 -39.16
CA ILE A 54 8.81 73.90 -40.46
C ILE A 54 9.58 74.72 -41.49
N LEU A 55 10.23 74.04 -42.43
CA LEU A 55 10.92 74.63 -43.56
C LEU A 55 9.91 74.92 -44.68
N ILE A 56 9.88 76.17 -45.13
CA ILE A 56 9.00 76.66 -46.19
C ILE A 56 9.88 77.11 -47.34
N THR A 57 9.76 76.46 -48.48
CA THR A 57 10.58 76.73 -49.68
C THR A 57 9.66 77.12 -50.84
N PRO A 58 9.56 78.42 -51.18
CA PRO A 58 8.78 78.84 -52.33
C PRO A 58 9.56 78.63 -53.63
N THR A 59 8.90 78.07 -54.63
CA THR A 59 9.41 78.00 -56.01
C THR A 59 8.88 79.21 -56.76
N ILE A 60 9.81 80.03 -57.26
CA ILE A 60 9.49 81.31 -57.90
C ILE A 60 9.97 81.24 -59.35
N ASP A 61 9.04 81.40 -60.27
CA ASP A 61 9.32 81.51 -61.70
C ASP A 61 9.31 82.99 -62.08
N ALA A 62 10.45 83.49 -62.52
CA ALA A 62 10.63 84.90 -62.84
C ALA A 62 11.58 85.09 -64.03
N PHE A 63 11.28 86.10 -64.85
CA PHE A 63 12.19 86.55 -65.91
C PHE A 63 13.29 87.48 -65.39
N ALA A 64 12.95 88.34 -64.42
CA ALA A 64 13.89 89.24 -63.75
C ALA A 64 14.40 88.61 -62.44
N ASP A 65 15.60 89.03 -62.02
CA ASP A 65 16.18 88.59 -60.75
C ASP A 65 15.27 88.96 -59.57
N ILE A 66 15.20 88.07 -58.58
CA ILE A 66 14.38 88.30 -57.39
C ILE A 66 15.13 89.23 -56.43
N LYS A 67 14.51 90.37 -56.11
CA LYS A 67 15.04 91.32 -55.14
C LYS A 67 14.84 90.83 -53.71
N VAL A 68 13.64 90.35 -53.38
CA VAL A 68 13.30 89.85 -52.05
C VAL A 68 12.06 88.97 -52.09
N VAL A 69 12.05 87.96 -51.23
CA VAL A 69 10.88 87.16 -50.90
C VAL A 69 10.55 87.44 -49.45
N LYS A 70 9.31 87.86 -49.17
CA LYS A 70 8.78 88.04 -47.83
C LYS A 70 7.79 86.93 -47.53
N MET A 71 7.82 86.41 -46.32
CA MET A 71 6.85 85.45 -45.83
C MET A 71 6.21 85.96 -44.55
N THR A 72 4.90 85.84 -44.48
CA THR A 72 4.12 86.05 -43.26
C THR A 72 3.43 84.73 -42.91
N VAL A 73 3.76 84.17 -41.75
CA VAL A 73 3.08 83.00 -41.19
C VAL A 73 2.16 83.46 -40.08
N THR A 74 0.86 83.31 -40.25
CA THR A 74 -0.13 83.53 -39.20
C THR A 74 -0.44 82.18 -38.55
N GLY A 75 0.08 81.97 -37.35
CA GLY A 75 -0.09 80.72 -36.61
C GLY A 75 -1.50 80.54 -36.03
N PRO A 76 -1.84 79.35 -35.50
CA PRO A 76 -3.15 79.05 -34.91
C PRO A 76 -3.55 79.99 -33.76
N ASN A 77 -2.58 80.59 -33.08
CA ASN A 77 -2.80 81.60 -32.02
C ASN A 77 -3.13 83.01 -32.56
N GLY A 78 -3.25 83.18 -33.89
CA GLY A 78 -3.52 84.44 -34.56
C GLY A 78 -2.32 85.39 -34.66
N ARG A 79 -1.14 85.02 -34.14
CA ARG A 79 0.07 85.86 -34.23
C ARG A 79 0.77 85.65 -35.56
N ALA A 80 1.19 86.75 -36.18
CA ALA A 80 1.97 86.75 -37.41
C ALA A 80 3.48 86.78 -37.13
N ALA A 81 4.23 85.87 -37.73
CA ALA A 81 5.68 85.89 -37.82
C ALA A 81 6.09 86.28 -39.24
N ASN A 82 6.99 87.26 -39.36
CA ASN A 82 7.43 87.78 -40.65
C ASN A 82 8.90 87.43 -40.89
N PHE A 83 9.19 87.00 -42.10
CA PHE A 83 10.51 86.54 -42.55
C PHE A 83 10.79 87.15 -43.91
N SER A 84 12.08 87.23 -44.27
CA SER A 84 12.48 87.59 -45.63
C SER A 84 13.76 86.89 -46.03
N SER A 85 13.88 86.54 -47.30
CA SER A 85 15.12 86.06 -47.91
C SER A 85 15.33 86.77 -49.26
N SER A 86 16.59 87.05 -49.59
CA SER A 86 17.00 87.57 -50.90
C SER A 86 17.93 86.61 -51.65
N VAL A 87 18.04 85.36 -51.18
CA VAL A 87 18.98 84.36 -51.71
C VAL A 87 18.21 83.08 -52.01
N ALA A 88 18.29 82.60 -53.26
CA ALA A 88 17.74 81.31 -53.67
C ALA A 88 18.36 80.17 -52.84
N PRO A 89 17.59 79.17 -52.35
CA PRO A 89 16.21 78.83 -52.74
C PRO A 89 15.11 79.57 -51.95
N TYR A 90 15.43 80.69 -51.30
CA TYR A 90 14.50 81.51 -50.51
C TYR A 90 13.80 80.76 -49.36
N ALA A 91 14.40 79.66 -48.91
CA ALA A 91 13.86 78.84 -47.85
C ALA A 91 13.87 79.58 -46.51
N MET A 92 12.79 79.46 -45.75
CA MET A 92 12.62 80.10 -44.45
C MET A 92 12.08 79.08 -43.45
N THR A 93 12.51 79.18 -42.20
CA THR A 93 12.08 78.24 -41.15
C THR A 93 11.17 78.94 -40.15
N TRP A 94 9.99 78.37 -39.94
CA TRP A 94 9.07 78.77 -38.88
C TRP A 94 9.03 77.71 -37.79
N ASN A 95 9.19 78.13 -36.53
CA ASN A 95 9.03 77.23 -35.38
C ASN A 95 7.59 77.29 -34.88
N SER A 96 6.89 76.16 -34.96
CA SER A 96 5.49 76.02 -34.59
C SER A 96 5.26 75.70 -33.11
N ALA A 97 6.34 75.58 -32.32
CA ALA A 97 6.32 75.13 -30.93
C ALA A 97 5.17 75.76 -30.11
N GLY A 98 4.42 74.89 -29.43
CA GLY A 98 3.31 75.27 -28.55
C GLY A 98 2.04 75.74 -29.27
N GLN A 99 1.91 75.51 -30.57
CA GLN A 99 0.72 75.86 -31.35
C GLN A 99 0.15 74.62 -32.03
N THR A 100 -1.16 74.39 -31.90
CA THR A 100 -1.88 73.32 -32.60
C THR A 100 -3.05 73.94 -33.36
N GLY A 101 -3.24 73.53 -34.61
CA GLY A 101 -4.29 74.02 -35.51
C GLY A 101 -3.75 74.48 -36.86
N SER A 102 -4.60 75.15 -37.65
CA SER A 102 -4.22 75.63 -38.99
C SER A 102 -3.38 76.91 -38.94
N ALA A 103 -2.24 76.91 -39.62
CA ALA A 103 -1.39 78.09 -39.85
C ALA A 103 -1.48 78.51 -41.32
N LYS A 104 -1.70 79.82 -41.56
CA LYS A 104 -1.72 80.39 -42.91
C LYS A 104 -0.36 80.96 -43.27
N ILE A 105 0.21 80.52 -44.38
CA ILE A 105 1.49 80.99 -44.92
C ILE A 105 1.19 81.86 -46.13
N VAL A 106 1.65 83.12 -46.11
CA VAL A 106 1.56 84.04 -47.25
C VAL A 106 2.98 84.39 -47.69
N VAL A 107 3.29 84.15 -48.96
CA VAL A 107 4.59 84.48 -49.56
C VAL A 107 4.37 85.58 -50.59
N THR A 108 5.17 86.64 -50.52
CA THR A 108 5.22 87.73 -51.48
C THR A 108 6.62 87.80 -52.08
N ALA A 109 6.75 87.55 -53.38
CA ALA A 109 8.01 87.73 -54.10
C ALA A 109 8.00 89.10 -54.79
N THR A 110 9.16 89.76 -54.82
CA THR A 110 9.37 91.04 -55.50
C THR A 110 10.63 90.94 -56.35
N ASP A 111 10.53 91.24 -57.64
CA ASP A 111 11.68 91.26 -58.55
C ASP A 111 12.47 92.59 -58.47
N THR A 112 13.59 92.68 -59.17
CA THR A 112 14.42 93.91 -59.24
C THR A 112 13.74 95.06 -59.98
N LEU A 113 12.72 94.78 -60.79
CA LEU A 113 11.92 95.77 -61.53
C LEU A 113 10.75 96.31 -60.69
N GLY A 114 10.51 95.73 -59.51
CA GLY A 114 9.46 96.13 -58.57
C GLY A 114 8.13 95.41 -58.78
N ASN A 115 8.04 94.44 -59.68
CA ASN A 115 6.85 93.61 -59.82
C ASN A 115 6.70 92.72 -58.59
N THR A 116 5.45 92.51 -58.16
CA THR A 116 5.14 91.68 -56.99
C THR A 116 4.14 90.59 -57.33
N THR A 117 4.33 89.42 -56.75
CA THR A 117 3.34 88.33 -56.79
C THR A 117 3.11 87.78 -55.39
N VAL A 118 1.92 87.27 -55.14
CA VAL A 118 1.51 86.74 -53.82
C VAL A 118 0.89 85.37 -54.00
N ALA A 119 1.33 84.42 -53.18
CA ALA A 119 0.70 83.11 -53.06
C ALA A 119 0.53 82.78 -51.58
N SER A 120 -0.41 81.89 -51.27
CA SER A 120 -0.61 81.43 -49.90
C SER A 120 -0.96 79.95 -49.86
N THR A 121 -0.54 79.30 -48.79
CA THR A 121 -0.93 77.91 -48.46
C THR A 121 -1.29 77.82 -46.97
N THR A 122 -1.84 76.68 -46.56
CA THR A 122 -2.15 76.38 -45.16
C THR A 122 -1.44 75.09 -44.76
N VAL A 123 -0.92 75.06 -43.54
CA VAL A 123 -0.36 73.84 -42.93
C VAL A 123 -1.10 73.57 -41.62
N LEU A 124 -1.52 72.33 -41.39
CA LEU A 124 -1.98 71.92 -40.07
C LEU A 124 -0.75 71.67 -39.20
N VAL A 125 -0.73 72.29 -38.03
CA VAL A 125 0.31 72.08 -37.05
C VAL A 125 -0.26 71.27 -35.91
N ASP A 126 0.51 70.29 -35.45
CA ASP A 126 0.16 69.54 -34.26
C ASP A 126 1.36 69.39 -33.33
N ASN A 127 1.30 70.05 -32.18
CA ASN A 127 2.27 69.93 -31.10
C ASN A 127 1.65 69.22 -29.87
N THR A 128 0.55 68.50 -30.05
CA THR A 128 -0.19 67.83 -28.98
C THR A 128 0.28 66.39 -28.89
N PRO A 129 0.92 65.95 -27.79
CA PRO A 129 1.24 64.53 -27.66
C PRO A 129 -0.02 63.66 -27.68
N PRO A 130 0.04 62.45 -28.26
CA PRO A 130 -1.09 61.53 -28.24
C PRO A 130 -1.46 61.14 -26.80
N SER A 131 -2.73 60.81 -26.57
CA SER A 131 -3.22 60.33 -25.28
C SER A 131 -3.71 58.90 -25.38
N ALA A 132 -3.28 58.03 -24.48
CA ALA A 132 -3.82 56.68 -24.33
C ALA A 132 -3.61 56.21 -22.89
N THR A 133 -4.39 55.22 -22.47
CA THR A 133 -4.21 54.49 -21.21
C THR A 133 -3.91 53.02 -21.49
N VAL A 134 -3.42 52.30 -20.49
CA VAL A 134 -3.18 50.85 -20.57
C VAL A 134 -3.59 50.23 -19.24
N THR A 135 -4.46 49.22 -19.28
CA THR A 135 -4.87 48.43 -18.12
C THR A 135 -4.27 47.03 -18.21
N LEU A 136 -3.53 46.62 -17.18
CA LEU A 136 -2.94 45.28 -17.08
C LEU A 136 -3.26 44.70 -15.69
N PRO A 137 -3.42 43.36 -15.57
CA PRO A 137 -3.46 42.70 -14.28
C PRO A 137 -2.18 42.98 -13.47
N SER A 138 -2.27 42.92 -12.14
CA SER A 138 -1.10 43.09 -11.26
C SER A 138 -0.10 41.93 -11.32
N LEU A 139 -0.53 40.78 -11.83
CA LEU A 139 0.25 39.56 -12.00
C LEU A 139 -0.19 38.85 -13.29
N VAL A 140 0.75 38.43 -14.12
CA VAL A 140 0.49 37.79 -15.42
C VAL A 140 1.40 36.59 -15.66
N ALA A 141 1.03 35.75 -16.63
CA ALA A 141 1.79 34.59 -17.09
C ALA A 141 1.66 34.43 -18.61
N ALA A 142 2.49 33.57 -19.19
CA ALA A 142 2.46 33.19 -20.60
C ALA A 142 2.38 34.41 -21.55
N THR A 143 1.59 34.35 -22.61
CA THR A 143 1.42 35.47 -23.54
C THR A 143 0.33 36.42 -23.03
N THR A 144 0.72 37.64 -22.70
CA THR A 144 -0.17 38.69 -22.20
C THR A 144 -0.36 39.80 -23.25
N PRO A 145 -1.60 40.17 -23.61
CA PRO A 145 -1.83 41.30 -24.51
C PRO A 145 -1.63 42.63 -23.79
N VAL A 146 -0.83 43.52 -24.38
CA VAL A 146 -0.71 44.92 -23.97
C VAL A 146 -1.50 45.77 -24.95
N THR A 147 -2.65 46.28 -24.52
CA THR A 147 -3.60 47.02 -25.38
C THR A 147 -3.75 48.47 -24.93
N LEU A 148 -3.82 49.39 -25.89
CA LEU A 148 -4.19 50.78 -25.59
C LEU A 148 -5.70 50.90 -25.34
N ASP A 149 -6.03 51.53 -24.23
CA ASP A 149 -7.37 51.95 -23.85
C ASP A 149 -7.55 53.44 -24.20
N ASN A 150 -8.59 53.75 -24.98
CA ASN A 150 -8.95 55.12 -25.41
C ASN A 150 -7.80 55.90 -26.09
N PRO A 151 -7.16 55.36 -27.15
CA PRO A 151 -6.14 56.10 -27.89
C PRO A 151 -6.74 57.33 -28.59
N SER A 152 -5.99 58.44 -28.64
CA SER A 152 -6.36 59.63 -29.40
C SER A 152 -6.48 59.30 -30.90
N ALA A 153 -7.36 60.00 -31.61
CA ALA A 153 -7.73 59.67 -32.99
C ALA A 153 -6.56 59.76 -33.99
N ASP A 154 -5.53 60.52 -33.65
CA ASP A 154 -4.28 60.73 -34.39
C ASP A 154 -3.17 59.71 -34.05
N THR A 155 -3.44 58.72 -33.20
CA THR A 155 -2.47 57.67 -32.86
C THR A 155 -2.01 56.93 -34.13
N ALA A 156 -0.70 56.88 -34.35
CA ALA A 156 -0.09 56.24 -35.52
C ALA A 156 0.76 55.02 -35.18
N LYS A 157 1.37 54.99 -33.99
CA LYS A 157 2.26 53.90 -33.56
C LYS A 157 2.23 53.70 -32.05
N MET A 158 2.31 52.44 -31.63
CA MET A 158 2.57 52.03 -30.25
C MET A 158 3.82 51.17 -30.22
N ASP A 159 4.76 51.51 -29.36
CA ASP A 159 5.93 50.70 -29.02
C ASP A 159 5.87 50.32 -27.54
N VAL A 160 6.10 49.04 -27.23
CA VAL A 160 6.18 48.55 -25.86
C VAL A 160 7.61 48.11 -25.57
N TYR A 161 8.17 48.60 -24.48
CA TYR A 161 9.52 48.30 -24.03
C TYR A 161 9.48 47.64 -22.67
N LEU A 162 10.36 46.67 -22.46
CA LEU A 162 10.71 46.15 -21.15
C LEU A 162 12.10 46.66 -20.80
N LYS A 163 12.21 47.49 -19.76
CA LYS A 163 13.41 48.31 -19.52
C LYS A 163 13.76 49.17 -20.74
N ASN A 164 14.80 48.82 -21.49
CA ASN A 164 15.25 49.51 -22.71
C ASN A 164 15.05 48.67 -23.98
N ASP A 165 14.61 47.41 -23.85
CA ASP A 165 14.47 46.49 -24.97
C ASP A 165 13.06 46.59 -25.55
N LEU A 166 12.95 46.78 -26.87
CA LEU A 166 11.67 46.79 -27.56
C LEU A 166 11.10 45.37 -27.59
N ILE A 167 9.98 45.15 -26.90
CA ILE A 167 9.30 43.85 -26.89
C ILE A 167 8.30 43.69 -28.04
N GLY A 168 7.78 44.80 -28.55
CA GLY A 168 6.92 44.78 -29.73
C GLY A 168 6.37 46.15 -30.10
N SER A 169 5.83 46.24 -31.32
CA SER A 169 5.26 47.46 -31.87
C SER A 169 4.03 47.17 -32.73
N THR A 170 3.11 48.13 -32.81
CA THR A 170 1.99 48.09 -33.76
C THR A 170 1.72 49.48 -34.34
N THR A 171 1.23 49.51 -35.57
CA THR A 171 0.93 50.74 -36.33
C THR A 171 -0.56 50.87 -36.69
N SER A 172 -1.41 50.02 -36.12
CA SER A 172 -2.85 50.08 -36.39
C SER A 172 -3.69 49.54 -35.21
N ALA A 173 -4.96 49.96 -35.18
CA ALA A 173 -5.98 49.34 -34.34
C ALA A 173 -6.03 47.82 -34.61
N PRO A 174 -6.23 46.97 -33.58
CA PRO A 174 -6.70 47.29 -32.22
C PRO A 174 -5.59 47.69 -31.22
N TRP A 175 -4.44 48.20 -31.66
CA TRP A 175 -3.38 48.74 -30.77
C TRP A 175 -2.97 47.76 -29.66
N THR A 176 -2.75 46.51 -30.06
CA THR A 176 -2.41 45.42 -29.15
C THR A 176 -1.07 44.81 -29.53
N VAL A 177 -0.19 44.65 -28.55
CA VAL A 177 1.07 43.93 -28.67
C VAL A 177 0.99 42.66 -27.82
N PRO A 178 1.10 41.46 -28.41
CA PRO A 178 1.20 40.22 -27.65
C PRO A 178 2.61 40.13 -27.05
N TRP A 179 2.69 40.11 -25.73
CA TRP A 179 3.96 39.99 -25.01
C TRP A 179 4.11 38.57 -24.46
N ASP A 180 5.07 37.84 -25.00
CA ASP A 180 5.52 36.56 -24.45
C ASP A 180 6.33 36.81 -23.16
N THR A 181 5.78 36.40 -22.02
CA THR A 181 6.45 36.52 -20.72
C THR A 181 7.35 35.33 -20.39
N THR A 182 7.47 34.34 -21.30
CA THR A 182 8.35 33.18 -21.12
C THR A 182 9.78 33.63 -20.82
N GLY A 183 10.35 33.17 -19.70
CA GLY A 183 11.71 33.51 -19.28
C GLY A 183 11.82 34.72 -18.34
N TYR A 184 10.72 35.40 -18.02
CA TYR A 184 10.68 36.44 -17.01
C TYR A 184 10.00 35.96 -15.73
N THR A 185 10.45 36.45 -14.58
CA THR A 185 9.84 36.18 -13.26
C THR A 185 9.93 37.44 -12.37
N GLY A 186 9.04 37.53 -11.39
CA GLY A 186 9.05 38.61 -10.40
C GLY A 186 8.52 39.94 -10.96
N THR A 187 8.84 41.04 -10.30
CA THR A 187 8.30 42.36 -10.66
C THR A 187 9.06 43.00 -11.81
N VAL A 188 8.31 43.47 -12.82
CA VAL A 188 8.86 44.21 -13.96
C VAL A 188 8.12 45.52 -14.22
N THR A 189 8.74 46.42 -14.96
CA THR A 189 8.13 47.68 -15.43
C THR A 189 8.18 47.76 -16.94
N LEU A 190 7.01 47.83 -17.56
CA LEU A 190 6.85 48.14 -18.98
C LEU A 190 6.85 49.66 -19.18
N LYS A 191 7.46 50.10 -20.28
CA LYS A 191 7.34 51.46 -20.81
C LYS A 191 6.58 51.39 -22.14
N ILE A 192 5.46 52.08 -22.23
CA ILE A 192 4.64 52.15 -23.43
C ILE A 192 4.80 53.54 -24.04
N VAL A 193 5.24 53.61 -25.31
CA VAL A 193 5.41 54.85 -26.07
C VAL A 193 4.38 54.87 -27.18
N VAL A 194 3.56 55.92 -27.22
CA VAL A 194 2.57 56.16 -28.28
C VAL A 194 3.03 57.34 -29.10
N THR A 195 2.96 57.22 -30.42
CA THR A 195 3.35 58.26 -31.39
C THR A 195 2.14 58.59 -32.26
N ASP A 196 1.87 59.89 -32.48
CA ASP A 196 0.80 60.35 -33.37
C ASP A 196 1.26 60.46 -34.84
N THR A 197 0.37 60.87 -35.73
CA THR A 197 0.66 61.07 -37.16
C THR A 197 1.61 62.25 -37.45
N ALA A 198 1.72 63.22 -36.54
CA ALA A 198 2.62 64.38 -36.65
C ALA A 198 4.03 64.08 -36.12
N GLY A 199 4.20 62.96 -35.40
CA GLY A 199 5.44 62.53 -34.76
C GLY A 199 5.58 62.91 -33.29
N ASN A 200 4.56 63.49 -32.63
CA ASN A 200 4.62 63.71 -31.19
C ASN A 200 4.53 62.39 -30.44
N THR A 201 5.22 62.30 -29.30
CA THR A 201 5.26 61.07 -28.48
C THR A 201 4.79 61.32 -27.06
N ALA A 202 4.04 60.37 -26.50
CA ALA A 202 3.75 60.27 -25.08
C ALA A 202 4.21 58.91 -24.53
N ALA A 203 4.69 58.89 -23.28
CA ALA A 203 5.14 57.66 -22.64
C ALA A 203 4.43 57.42 -21.30
N SER A 204 4.05 56.18 -21.04
CA SER A 204 3.53 55.73 -19.75
C SER A 204 4.29 54.50 -19.25
N THR A 205 4.21 54.22 -17.95
CA THR A 205 4.82 53.02 -17.36
C THR A 205 3.80 52.19 -16.60
N LYS A 206 3.99 50.86 -16.60
CA LYS A 206 3.16 49.89 -15.87
C LYS A 206 4.05 48.89 -15.15
N THR A 207 3.87 48.78 -13.84
CA THR A 207 4.58 47.81 -13.01
C THR A 207 3.64 46.66 -12.65
N LEU A 208 4.09 45.44 -12.86
CA LEU A 208 3.34 44.21 -12.59
C LEU A 208 4.30 43.07 -12.24
N GLY A 209 3.77 42.01 -11.63
CA GLY A 209 4.48 40.75 -11.45
C GLY A 209 4.34 39.84 -12.66
N ILE A 210 5.32 38.97 -12.85
CA ILE A 210 5.27 37.84 -13.77
C ILE A 210 5.47 36.55 -12.98
N ASP A 211 4.57 35.60 -13.17
CA ASP A 211 4.65 34.28 -12.58
C ASP A 211 4.37 33.20 -13.64
N ASN A 212 5.43 32.52 -14.07
CA ASN A 212 5.38 31.42 -15.03
C ASN A 212 5.71 30.08 -14.35
N THR A 213 5.62 30.02 -13.02
CA THR A 213 5.94 28.83 -12.24
C THR A 213 4.69 28.34 -11.54
N GLY A 214 4.51 27.02 -11.49
CA GLY A 214 3.42 26.45 -10.71
C GLY A 214 3.72 26.44 -9.21
N PRO A 215 2.73 26.06 -8.39
CA PRO A 215 2.88 26.07 -6.94
C PRO A 215 4.06 25.23 -6.44
N LYS A 216 4.79 25.76 -5.46
CA LYS A 216 5.81 24.98 -4.75
C LYS A 216 5.13 23.97 -3.81
N LEU A 217 5.34 22.68 -4.09
CA LEU A 217 4.75 21.56 -3.35
C LEU A 217 5.66 20.99 -2.26
N THR A 218 5.04 20.49 -1.19
CA THR A 218 5.68 19.68 -0.14
C THR A 218 4.76 18.55 0.30
N TRP A 219 5.31 17.35 0.53
CA TRP A 219 4.59 16.23 1.12
C TRP A 219 4.77 16.23 2.64
N ALA A 220 3.71 16.51 3.40
CA ALA A 220 3.76 16.60 4.86
C ALA A 220 3.39 15.29 5.57
N GLY A 221 2.79 14.35 4.85
CA GLY A 221 2.50 13.00 5.35
C GLY A 221 1.29 12.35 4.67
N PRO A 222 1.01 11.08 4.95
CA PRO A 222 1.83 10.19 5.77
C PRO A 222 3.18 9.86 5.11
N ILE A 223 4.17 9.46 5.91
CA ILE A 223 5.44 8.92 5.42
C ILE A 223 5.39 7.41 5.71
N GLY A 224 5.18 6.62 4.64
CA GLY A 224 5.15 5.16 4.73
C GLY A 224 6.53 4.55 4.61
N SER A 225 6.71 3.35 5.18
CA SER A 225 7.88 2.49 4.99
C SER A 225 7.41 1.03 4.91
N ALA A 226 8.26 0.12 4.44
CA ALA A 226 7.93 -1.30 4.35
C ALA A 226 7.51 -1.93 5.70
N LYS A 227 7.97 -1.40 6.84
CA LYS A 227 7.58 -1.88 8.19
C LYS A 227 6.34 -1.18 8.76
N THR A 228 5.87 -0.14 8.09
CA THR A 228 4.70 0.66 8.47
C THR A 228 3.79 0.78 7.26
N ALA A 229 3.57 -0.36 6.59
CA ALA A 229 2.65 -0.46 5.48
C ALA A 229 1.27 0.02 5.94
N MET A 230 0.63 0.84 5.11
CA MET A 230 -0.65 1.46 5.42
C MET A 230 -1.79 0.63 4.81
N ARG A 231 -3.00 0.83 5.34
CA ARG A 231 -4.22 0.21 4.83
C ARG A 231 -5.43 1.13 5.00
N GLY A 232 -6.48 0.88 4.22
CA GLY A 232 -7.73 1.64 4.28
C GLY A 232 -7.58 3.10 3.84
N THR A 233 -8.40 4.01 4.37
CA THR A 233 -8.33 5.42 3.99
C THR A 233 -7.19 6.15 4.72
N ILE A 234 -6.25 6.72 3.96
CA ILE A 234 -5.20 7.59 4.50
C ILE A 234 -5.55 9.07 4.32
N GLN A 235 -4.93 9.93 5.12
CA GLN A 235 -5.09 11.40 5.03
C GLN A 235 -3.79 12.00 4.50
N VAL A 236 -3.72 12.24 3.18
CA VAL A 236 -2.56 12.87 2.54
C VAL A 236 -2.54 14.35 2.92
N LYS A 237 -1.48 14.77 3.59
CA LYS A 237 -1.23 16.15 4.00
C LYS A 237 -0.22 16.76 3.04
N ALA A 238 -0.60 17.84 2.39
CA ALA A 238 0.23 18.56 1.45
C ALA A 238 0.43 20.00 1.88
N GLY A 239 1.55 20.58 1.44
CA GLY A 239 1.76 22.02 1.42
C GLY A 239 1.88 22.48 -0.02
N ALA A 240 1.23 23.59 -0.36
CA ALA A 240 1.35 24.26 -1.63
C ALA A 240 1.39 25.77 -1.38
N ALA A 241 2.33 26.47 -2.02
CA ALA A 241 2.44 27.92 -1.90
C ALA A 241 2.86 28.51 -3.24
N ASP A 242 2.21 29.61 -3.62
CA ASP A 242 2.39 30.25 -4.91
C ASP A 242 2.05 31.76 -4.84
N PRO A 243 2.83 32.66 -5.49
CA PRO A 243 2.52 34.10 -5.56
C PRO A 243 1.18 34.44 -6.20
N ALA A 244 0.74 33.69 -7.22
CA ALA A 244 -0.59 33.82 -7.81
C ALA A 244 -1.70 33.23 -6.94
N GLY A 245 -1.32 32.44 -5.94
CA GLY A 245 -2.21 31.68 -5.08
C GLY A 245 -2.62 30.36 -5.72
N VAL A 246 -2.86 29.37 -4.87
CA VAL A 246 -3.17 28.00 -5.28
C VAL A 246 -4.67 27.84 -5.47
N VAL A 247 -5.09 27.19 -6.56
CA VAL A 247 -6.48 26.82 -6.83
C VAL A 247 -6.84 25.56 -6.04
N SER A 248 -6.07 24.49 -6.22
CA SER A 248 -6.25 23.23 -5.51
C SER A 248 -4.99 22.35 -5.52
N VAL A 249 -5.00 21.34 -4.66
CA VAL A 249 -4.02 20.25 -4.64
C VAL A 249 -4.77 18.93 -4.83
N GLU A 250 -4.35 18.16 -5.81
CA GLU A 250 -4.86 16.84 -6.14
C GLU A 250 -3.85 15.77 -5.75
N VAL A 251 -4.35 14.60 -5.34
CA VAL A 251 -3.56 13.37 -5.25
C VAL A 251 -3.90 12.50 -6.46
N VAL A 252 -2.89 12.17 -7.25
CA VAL A 252 -3.00 11.36 -8.46
C VAL A 252 -2.38 9.98 -8.20
N GLY A 253 -3.11 8.93 -8.55
CA GLY A 253 -2.67 7.54 -8.46
C GLY A 253 -1.66 7.16 -9.55
N PRO A 254 -1.05 5.96 -9.44
CA PRO A 254 -0.03 5.48 -10.39
C PRO A 254 -0.55 5.26 -11.82
N ASP A 255 -1.86 5.11 -11.99
CA ASP A 255 -2.55 4.98 -13.28
C ASP A 255 -2.97 6.33 -13.88
N GLY A 256 -2.66 7.44 -13.21
CA GLY A 256 -3.02 8.79 -13.61
C GLY A 256 -4.42 9.23 -13.16
N THR A 257 -5.14 8.41 -12.40
CA THR A 257 -6.46 8.78 -11.86
C THR A 257 -6.35 9.79 -10.72
N VAL A 258 -7.26 10.75 -10.66
CA VAL A 258 -7.35 11.67 -9.51
C VAL A 258 -8.10 10.95 -8.40
N LEU A 259 -7.42 10.72 -7.28
CA LEU A 259 -7.95 9.98 -6.12
C LEU A 259 -8.61 10.91 -5.09
N GLY A 260 -8.26 12.20 -5.13
CA GLY A 260 -8.87 13.22 -4.30
C GLY A 260 -8.29 14.60 -4.59
N GLU A 261 -9.00 15.63 -4.13
CA GLU A 261 -8.66 17.04 -4.33
C GLU A 261 -9.02 17.83 -3.06
N ASP A 262 -8.22 18.84 -2.74
CA ASP A 262 -8.56 19.84 -1.73
C ASP A 262 -8.17 21.25 -2.21
N ALA A 263 -9.12 22.18 -2.13
CA ALA A 263 -8.97 23.57 -2.56
C ALA A 263 -8.62 24.52 -1.40
N VAL A 264 -8.58 24.03 -0.16
CA VAL A 264 -8.43 24.87 1.03
C VAL A 264 -7.21 24.46 1.86
N SER A 265 -6.28 25.39 2.07
CA SER A 265 -5.16 25.17 3.00
C SER A 265 -5.64 25.18 4.46
N PRO A 266 -5.15 24.30 5.35
CA PRO A 266 -4.15 23.27 5.09
C PRO A 266 -4.72 22.07 4.32
N TYR A 267 -4.04 21.66 3.26
CA TYR A 267 -4.53 20.62 2.35
C TYR A 267 -4.48 19.24 2.99
N VAL A 268 -5.65 18.61 3.13
CA VAL A 268 -5.80 17.26 3.71
C VAL A 268 -6.76 16.46 2.84
N ILE A 269 -6.19 15.54 2.04
CA ILE A 269 -6.92 14.77 1.04
C ILE A 269 -7.10 13.32 1.53
N PRO A 270 -8.34 12.86 1.78
CA PRO A 270 -8.62 11.46 2.07
C PRO A 270 -8.44 10.62 0.80
N VAL A 271 -7.67 9.54 0.88
CA VAL A 271 -7.41 8.63 -0.24
C VAL A 271 -7.75 7.22 0.21
N ASP A 272 -8.67 6.56 -0.49
CA ASP A 272 -8.89 5.11 -0.33
C ASP A 272 -7.71 4.34 -0.92
N THR A 273 -7.20 3.38 -0.18
CA THR A 273 -6.03 2.59 -0.57
C THR A 273 -6.32 1.11 -0.76
N SER A 274 -7.59 0.72 -0.72
CA SER A 274 -8.04 -0.67 -0.87
C SER A 274 -7.47 -1.40 -2.09
N ASP A 275 -7.28 -0.69 -3.20
CA ASP A 275 -6.73 -1.23 -4.46
C ASP A 275 -5.20 -1.27 -4.53
N PHE A 276 -4.48 -0.75 -3.53
CA PHE A 276 -3.02 -0.68 -3.54
C PHE A 276 -2.40 -1.71 -2.61
N ASN A 277 -1.34 -2.38 -3.09
CA ASN A 277 -0.49 -3.27 -2.30
C ASN A 277 0.97 -3.10 -2.72
N GLY A 278 1.89 -3.30 -1.79
CA GLY A 278 3.31 -3.09 -2.02
C GLY A 278 3.68 -1.62 -2.17
N SER A 279 4.78 -1.36 -2.86
CA SER A 279 5.32 0.00 -3.07
C SER A 279 4.58 0.69 -4.21
N THR A 280 3.94 1.83 -3.91
CA THR A 280 3.12 2.59 -4.87
C THR A 280 3.53 4.06 -4.89
N VAL A 281 3.66 4.65 -6.08
CA VAL A 281 3.96 6.07 -6.26
C VAL A 281 2.66 6.85 -6.43
N PHE A 282 2.51 7.90 -5.65
CA PHE A 282 1.44 8.88 -5.75
C PHE A 282 2.05 10.22 -6.16
N THR A 283 1.32 10.99 -6.95
CA THR A 283 1.76 12.30 -7.43
C THR A 283 0.84 13.36 -6.85
N LEU A 284 1.38 14.31 -6.08
CA LEU A 284 0.67 15.57 -5.85
C LEU A 284 0.70 16.37 -7.14
N ARG A 285 -0.44 16.93 -7.53
CA ARG A 285 -0.56 17.90 -8.62
C ARG A 285 -1.26 19.14 -8.10
N SER A 286 -0.78 20.32 -8.47
CA SER A 286 -1.42 21.57 -8.07
C SER A 286 -1.33 22.60 -9.18
N THR A 287 -2.32 23.48 -9.20
CA THR A 287 -2.51 24.53 -10.20
C THR A 287 -2.67 25.87 -9.49
N ASP A 288 -1.99 26.90 -9.96
CA ASP A 288 -2.17 28.28 -9.48
C ASP A 288 -3.35 28.99 -10.19
N LYS A 289 -3.65 30.25 -9.82
CA LYS A 289 -4.73 31.02 -10.47
C LYS A 289 -4.41 31.52 -11.87
N LEU A 290 -3.17 31.39 -12.33
CA LEU A 290 -2.72 31.74 -13.68
C LEU A 290 -2.68 30.53 -14.62
N GLY A 291 -2.96 29.33 -14.09
CA GLY A 291 -2.97 28.07 -14.83
C GLY A 291 -1.63 27.34 -14.87
N ASN A 292 -0.61 27.82 -14.14
CA ASN A 292 0.67 27.11 -14.02
C ASN A 292 0.50 25.89 -13.11
N THR A 293 1.11 24.77 -13.49
CA THR A 293 1.00 23.51 -12.74
C THR A 293 2.36 23.04 -12.21
N SER A 294 2.32 22.25 -11.14
CA SER A 294 3.50 21.57 -10.60
C SER A 294 3.11 20.22 -10.02
N THR A 295 4.07 19.31 -10.00
CA THR A 295 3.89 17.96 -9.47
C THR A 295 4.99 17.59 -8.47
N LEU A 296 4.67 16.68 -7.54
CA LEU A 296 5.60 16.11 -6.59
C LEU A 296 5.24 14.65 -6.32
N ASP A 297 6.16 13.74 -6.63
CA ASP A 297 5.97 12.30 -6.41
C ASP A 297 6.36 11.89 -4.99
N GLN A 298 5.59 10.96 -4.43
CA GLN A 298 5.87 10.30 -3.16
C GLN A 298 5.60 8.80 -3.27
N THR A 299 6.57 7.99 -2.85
CA THR A 299 6.39 6.54 -2.72
C THR A 299 5.90 6.20 -1.32
N LEU A 300 4.86 5.37 -1.25
CA LEU A 300 4.26 4.82 -0.04
C LEU A 300 4.17 3.30 -0.16
N VAL A 301 4.04 2.60 0.97
CA VAL A 301 3.87 1.14 0.99
C VAL A 301 2.51 0.80 1.59
N PHE A 302 1.76 -0.07 0.92
CA PHE A 302 0.45 -0.52 1.34
C PHE A 302 0.40 -2.03 1.51
N ASP A 303 -0.44 -2.47 2.44
CA ASP A 303 -0.78 -3.87 2.55
C ASP A 303 -2.21 -4.01 3.04
N ASN A 304 -3.08 -4.39 2.11
CA ASN A 304 -4.49 -4.65 2.32
C ASN A 304 -4.80 -6.16 2.23
N THR A 305 -3.77 -7.01 2.26
CA THR A 305 -3.94 -8.47 2.18
C THR A 305 -3.91 -9.05 3.59
N ALA A 306 -4.92 -9.86 3.95
CA ALA A 306 -4.90 -10.55 5.24
C ALA A 306 -3.98 -11.79 5.20
N PRO A 307 -3.37 -12.17 6.34
CA PRO A 307 -2.63 -13.41 6.45
C PRO A 307 -3.45 -14.62 6.04
N VAL A 308 -2.82 -15.64 5.48
CA VAL A 308 -3.44 -16.94 5.18
C VAL A 308 -3.04 -17.95 6.24
N ILE A 309 -4.03 -18.56 6.91
CA ILE A 309 -3.85 -19.70 7.82
C ILE A 309 -4.16 -20.96 7.01
N ALA A 310 -3.13 -21.69 6.59
CA ALA A 310 -3.27 -22.85 5.70
C ALA A 310 -3.69 -24.12 6.47
N ASP A 311 -3.15 -24.30 7.68
CA ASP A 311 -3.44 -25.44 8.55
C ASP A 311 -3.29 -25.06 10.03
N VAL A 312 -3.90 -25.85 10.92
CA VAL A 312 -3.73 -25.77 12.37
C VAL A 312 -3.38 -27.15 12.90
N ALA A 313 -2.09 -27.49 12.89
CA ALA A 313 -1.62 -28.79 13.31
C ALA A 313 -1.70 -28.96 14.83
N ILE A 314 -2.23 -30.11 15.27
CA ILE A 314 -2.32 -30.51 16.69
C ILE A 314 -1.39 -31.68 16.96
N SER A 315 -0.53 -31.56 17.97
CA SER A 315 0.41 -32.62 18.38
C SER A 315 0.41 -32.85 19.89
N PRO A 316 0.34 -34.11 20.39
CA PRO A 316 0.21 -35.34 19.62
C PRO A 316 -1.13 -35.41 18.87
N ALA A 317 -1.22 -36.32 17.89
CA ALA A 317 -2.43 -36.49 17.08
C ALA A 317 -3.65 -36.77 17.98
N PRO A 318 -4.81 -36.17 17.71
CA PRO A 318 -6.03 -36.43 18.48
C PRO A 318 -6.46 -37.91 18.45
N PRO A 319 -7.06 -38.46 19.52
CA PRO A 319 -7.30 -37.81 20.81
C PRO A 319 -6.00 -37.53 21.57
N ALA A 320 -5.79 -36.27 21.93
CA ALA A 320 -4.53 -35.80 22.51
C ALA A 320 -4.60 -35.78 24.04
N ARG A 321 -3.45 -35.94 24.70
CA ARG A 321 -3.34 -35.87 26.18
C ARG A 321 -2.03 -35.22 26.63
N GLY A 322 -2.01 -34.69 27.86
CA GLY A 322 -0.83 -34.07 28.44
C GLY A 322 -0.50 -32.70 27.82
N VAL A 323 0.71 -32.52 27.30
CA VAL A 323 1.12 -31.28 26.63
C VAL A 323 0.71 -31.34 25.17
N VAL A 324 -0.27 -30.52 24.79
CA VAL A 324 -0.76 -30.37 23.43
C VAL A 324 -0.09 -29.14 22.81
N THR A 325 0.52 -29.30 21.64
CA THR A 325 1.08 -28.21 20.84
C THR A 325 0.11 -27.90 19.71
N ILE A 326 -0.26 -26.63 19.58
CA ILE A 326 -1.02 -26.08 18.46
C ILE A 326 -0.03 -25.29 17.60
N ALA A 327 0.16 -25.71 16.35
CA ALA A 327 1.11 -25.14 15.41
C ALA A 327 0.41 -24.73 14.12
N PRO A 328 -0.07 -23.48 14.02
CA PRO A 328 -0.69 -23.00 12.79
C PRO A 328 0.36 -22.72 11.70
N ASP A 329 0.07 -23.12 10.47
CA ASP A 329 0.85 -22.75 9.29
C ASP A 329 0.29 -21.45 8.70
N ILE A 330 1.09 -20.38 8.80
CA ILE A 330 0.63 -19.01 8.52
C ILE A 330 1.63 -18.34 7.58
N SER A 331 1.10 -17.79 6.49
CA SER A 331 1.86 -17.01 5.52
C SER A 331 1.22 -15.66 5.27
N ASP A 332 2.03 -14.67 4.91
CA ASP A 332 1.60 -13.33 4.56
C ASP A 332 2.66 -12.65 3.67
N ASN A 333 2.25 -11.67 2.87
CA ASN A 333 3.12 -10.96 1.92
C ASN A 333 4.05 -9.92 2.59
N THR A 334 3.69 -9.37 3.77
CA THR A 334 4.51 -8.40 4.52
C THR A 334 4.94 -8.92 5.89
N GLY A 335 4.39 -10.06 6.31
CA GLY A 335 4.80 -10.82 7.46
C GLY A 335 3.87 -10.66 8.66
N ILE A 336 3.95 -11.62 9.58
CA ILE A 336 3.03 -11.72 10.70
C ILE A 336 3.54 -10.92 11.90
N ARG A 337 2.70 -10.03 12.43
CA ARG A 337 2.97 -9.29 13.67
C ARG A 337 2.72 -10.15 14.91
N GLY A 338 1.69 -10.98 14.86
CA GLY A 338 1.37 -11.90 15.95
C GLY A 338 0.17 -12.79 15.67
N VAL A 339 0.06 -13.82 16.49
CA VAL A 339 -0.99 -14.84 16.43
C VAL A 339 -1.58 -14.98 17.82
N SER A 340 -2.91 -14.90 17.92
CA SER A 340 -3.65 -15.20 19.14
C SER A 340 -4.45 -16.48 18.95
N ILE A 341 -4.39 -17.38 19.93
CA ILE A 341 -5.10 -18.67 19.90
C ILE A 341 -6.00 -18.74 21.12
N THR A 342 -7.30 -18.87 20.91
CA THR A 342 -8.28 -19.06 21.98
C THR A 342 -8.80 -20.49 21.96
N LEU A 343 -8.58 -21.23 23.04
CA LEU A 343 -9.12 -22.57 23.22
C LEU A 343 -10.44 -22.49 23.99
N ALA A 344 -11.55 -22.94 23.39
CA ALA A 344 -12.81 -23.17 24.08
C ALA A 344 -12.84 -24.61 24.60
N LEU A 345 -12.84 -24.78 25.93
CA LEU A 345 -12.83 -26.08 26.57
C LEU A 345 -14.26 -26.62 26.77
N PRO A 346 -14.46 -27.95 26.89
CA PRO A 346 -15.75 -28.58 27.20
C PRO A 346 -16.45 -28.01 28.45
N SER A 347 -15.68 -27.53 29.42
CA SER A 347 -16.20 -26.89 30.64
C SER A 347 -16.81 -25.50 30.42
N GLY A 348 -16.71 -24.95 29.20
CA GLY A 348 -17.06 -23.56 28.87
C GLY A 348 -15.96 -22.55 29.20
N ARG A 349 -14.88 -22.96 29.89
CA ARG A 349 -13.71 -22.11 30.15
C ARG A 349 -12.95 -21.83 28.85
N LYS A 350 -12.42 -20.62 28.71
CA LYS A 350 -11.51 -20.24 27.62
C LYS A 350 -10.06 -20.12 28.10
N VAL A 351 -9.12 -20.52 27.25
CA VAL A 351 -7.67 -20.33 27.44
C VAL A 351 -7.14 -19.51 26.28
N ASN A 352 -6.51 -18.37 26.58
CA ASN A 352 -5.93 -17.50 25.56
C ASN A 352 -4.42 -17.67 25.56
N LEU A 353 -3.87 -17.96 24.38
CA LEU A 353 -2.46 -18.16 24.10
C LEU A 353 -2.04 -17.19 23.00
N ALA A 354 -0.75 -16.91 22.88
CA ALA A 354 -0.23 -16.06 21.83
C ALA A 354 1.19 -16.47 21.43
N ALA A 355 1.51 -16.23 20.17
CA ALA A 355 2.86 -16.35 19.64
C ALA A 355 3.16 -15.17 18.70
N ASN A 356 4.38 -14.66 18.76
CA ASN A 356 4.85 -13.50 17.97
C ASN A 356 6.09 -13.81 17.14
N VAL A 357 6.50 -15.08 17.09
CA VAL A 357 7.68 -15.54 16.34
C VAL A 357 7.33 -16.86 15.65
N ALA A 358 7.69 -17.00 14.37
CA ALA A 358 7.56 -18.24 13.63
C ALA A 358 8.32 -19.39 14.33
N PRO A 359 7.77 -20.61 14.41
CA PRO A 359 6.61 -21.13 13.66
C PRO A 359 5.24 -20.86 14.32
N TYR A 360 5.13 -19.89 15.23
CA TYR A 360 3.89 -19.51 15.92
C TYR A 360 3.21 -20.62 16.73
N ALA A 361 3.94 -21.69 17.04
CA ALA A 361 3.45 -22.80 17.84
C ALA A 361 3.33 -22.42 19.32
N VAL A 362 2.27 -22.89 19.97
CA VAL A 362 2.03 -22.73 21.40
C VAL A 362 1.76 -24.08 22.06
N SER A 363 2.22 -24.26 23.29
CA SER A 363 1.95 -25.46 24.08
C SER A 363 0.92 -25.16 25.17
N TRP A 364 -0.02 -26.09 25.35
CA TRP A 364 -1.07 -26.07 26.35
C TRP A 364 -1.09 -27.40 27.11
N VAL A 365 -1.21 -27.34 28.44
CA VAL A 365 -1.34 -28.54 29.28
C VAL A 365 -2.82 -28.86 29.45
N SER A 366 -3.27 -30.02 28.97
CA SER A 366 -4.68 -30.40 28.90
C SER A 366 -5.26 -30.97 30.18
N ASN A 367 -4.51 -30.96 31.29
CA ASN A 367 -4.90 -31.55 32.58
C ASN A 367 -6.33 -31.18 32.98
N GLY A 368 -7.12 -32.19 33.33
CA GLY A 368 -8.52 -32.02 33.77
C GLY A 368 -9.50 -31.65 32.64
N THR A 369 -9.08 -31.75 31.38
CA THR A 369 -9.95 -31.57 30.21
C THR A 369 -10.13 -32.90 29.48
N THR A 370 -11.37 -33.34 29.28
CA THR A 370 -11.72 -34.47 28.39
C THR A 370 -12.94 -34.05 27.56
N GLY A 371 -12.92 -34.35 26.27
CA GLY A 371 -13.93 -33.94 25.29
C GLY A 371 -13.36 -33.04 24.20
N ASP A 372 -14.25 -32.42 23.43
CA ASP A 372 -13.89 -31.60 22.27
C ASP A 372 -13.40 -30.21 22.68
N VAL A 373 -12.24 -29.82 22.18
CA VAL A 373 -11.64 -28.50 22.34
C VAL A 373 -11.62 -27.80 20.99
N THR A 374 -12.17 -26.60 20.92
CA THR A 374 -12.10 -25.77 19.71
C THR A 374 -11.02 -24.70 19.87
N ALA A 375 -10.01 -24.74 18.99
CA ALA A 375 -9.00 -23.71 18.86
C ALA A 375 -9.43 -22.67 17.81
N THR A 376 -9.60 -21.42 18.22
CA THR A 376 -9.75 -20.27 17.31
C THR A 376 -8.41 -19.57 17.17
N VAL A 377 -7.81 -19.65 16.00
CA VAL A 377 -6.52 -19.02 15.65
C VAL A 377 -6.81 -17.74 14.89
N THR A 378 -6.33 -16.60 15.39
CA THR A 378 -6.38 -15.31 14.69
C THR A 378 -4.94 -14.86 14.42
N ALA A 379 -4.59 -14.70 13.15
CA ALA A 379 -3.31 -14.16 12.72
C ALA A 379 -3.47 -12.68 12.34
N THR A 380 -2.49 -11.84 12.65
CA THR A 380 -2.48 -10.43 12.31
C THR A 380 -1.12 -10.02 11.76
N ASP A 381 -1.08 -9.36 10.61
CA ASP A 381 0.15 -8.84 10.00
C ASP A 381 0.60 -7.50 10.62
N PHE A 382 1.68 -6.91 10.08
CA PHE A 382 2.19 -5.61 10.52
C PHE A 382 1.35 -4.41 10.09
N ALA A 383 0.60 -4.52 8.98
CA ALA A 383 -0.35 -3.51 8.54
C ALA A 383 -1.66 -3.54 9.35
N GLY A 384 -1.90 -4.59 10.13
CA GLY A 384 -3.07 -4.84 10.95
C GLY A 384 -4.21 -5.54 10.22
N ASN A 385 -4.00 -6.16 9.05
CA ASN A 385 -5.00 -7.08 8.50
C ASN A 385 -4.99 -8.38 9.31
N ALA A 386 -6.14 -9.04 9.37
CA ALA A 386 -6.30 -10.22 10.20
C ALA A 386 -7.16 -11.28 9.52
N SER A 387 -6.82 -12.54 9.77
CA SER A 387 -7.62 -13.70 9.39
C SER A 387 -7.86 -14.57 10.61
N THR A 388 -8.90 -15.39 10.55
CA THR A 388 -9.26 -16.31 11.63
C THR A 388 -9.60 -17.68 11.06
N SER A 389 -9.12 -18.72 11.71
CA SER A 389 -9.44 -20.12 11.44
C SER A 389 -9.86 -20.82 12.74
N THR A 390 -10.66 -21.86 12.63
CA THR A 390 -11.11 -22.66 13.77
C THR A 390 -10.85 -24.13 13.51
N GLU A 391 -10.21 -24.81 14.46
CA GLU A 391 -9.96 -26.24 14.43
C GLU A 391 -10.54 -26.88 15.70
N THR A 392 -11.22 -28.03 15.58
CA THR A 392 -11.77 -28.74 16.74
C THR A 392 -11.15 -30.11 16.85
N PHE A 393 -10.56 -30.41 18.00
CA PHE A 393 -9.88 -31.67 18.27
C PHE A 393 -10.30 -32.25 19.61
N ARG A 394 -10.24 -33.59 19.71
CA ARG A 394 -10.59 -34.30 20.94
C ARG A 394 -9.40 -34.36 21.89
N VAL A 395 -9.66 -34.09 23.17
CA VAL A 395 -8.73 -34.35 24.27
C VAL A 395 -9.27 -35.50 25.10
N ASP A 396 -8.40 -36.44 25.48
CA ASP A 396 -8.78 -37.53 26.36
C ASP A 396 -7.76 -37.78 27.47
N ASN A 397 -8.14 -37.39 28.69
CA ASN A 397 -7.38 -37.67 29.91
C ASN A 397 -8.08 -38.71 30.81
N LEU A 398 -9.08 -39.45 30.32
CA LEU A 398 -9.79 -40.46 31.10
C LEU A 398 -9.17 -41.84 30.85
N ALA A 399 -8.72 -42.51 31.91
CA ALA A 399 -8.20 -43.88 31.77
C ALA A 399 -9.33 -44.89 31.51
N PRO A 400 -9.09 -45.93 30.67
CA PRO A 400 -10.10 -46.93 30.35
C PRO A 400 -10.43 -47.81 31.55
N SER A 401 -11.57 -48.51 31.52
CA SER A 401 -11.89 -49.53 32.53
C SER A 401 -10.96 -50.74 32.41
N ALA A 402 -10.43 -51.21 33.53
CA ALA A 402 -9.60 -52.41 33.63
C ALA A 402 -10.23 -53.47 34.54
N LEU A 403 -11.56 -53.53 34.62
CA LEU A 403 -12.27 -54.48 35.47
C LEU A 403 -12.31 -55.87 34.82
N TRP A 404 -11.88 -56.87 35.58
CA TRP A 404 -11.88 -58.29 35.19
C TRP A 404 -12.15 -59.16 36.42
N THR A 405 -12.65 -60.38 36.20
CA THR A 405 -12.93 -61.35 37.27
C THR A 405 -12.36 -62.73 36.92
N LEU A 406 -11.88 -63.42 37.95
CA LEU A 406 -11.47 -64.82 37.92
C LEU A 406 -11.86 -65.47 39.26
N PRO A 407 -12.05 -66.80 39.31
CA PRO A 407 -12.08 -67.53 40.56
C PRO A 407 -10.78 -67.34 41.37
N ASN A 408 -10.86 -67.43 42.71
CA ASN A 408 -9.69 -67.30 43.59
C ASN A 408 -8.68 -68.45 43.40
N TYR A 409 -9.16 -69.61 42.98
CA TYR A 409 -8.39 -70.82 42.71
C TYR A 409 -8.63 -71.23 41.26
N VAL A 410 -7.55 -71.46 40.50
CA VAL A 410 -7.61 -71.79 39.08
C VAL A 410 -6.64 -72.93 38.74
N ASN A 411 -6.96 -73.65 37.65
CA ASN A 411 -6.13 -74.71 37.09
C ASN A 411 -6.32 -74.76 35.57
N GLY A 412 -5.27 -75.15 34.85
CA GLY A 412 -5.25 -75.23 33.39
C GLY A 412 -5.26 -73.85 32.71
N VAL A 413 -5.85 -73.79 31.52
CA VAL A 413 -5.99 -72.55 30.76
C VAL A 413 -7.28 -71.84 31.17
N VAL A 414 -7.16 -70.62 31.68
CA VAL A 414 -8.31 -69.81 32.12
C VAL A 414 -8.39 -68.49 31.35
N PRO A 415 -9.56 -68.14 30.78
CA PRO A 415 -9.73 -66.87 30.08
C PRO A 415 -9.88 -65.73 31.08
N ILE A 416 -9.13 -64.65 30.87
CA ILE A 416 -9.26 -63.40 31.59
C ILE A 416 -9.87 -62.38 30.62
N ALA A 417 -11.18 -62.13 30.77
CA ALA A 417 -11.89 -61.15 29.97
C ALA A 417 -12.17 -59.87 30.75
N LEU A 418 -12.09 -58.72 30.06
CA LEU A 418 -12.61 -57.47 30.60
C LEU A 418 -14.14 -57.54 30.71
N SER A 419 -14.69 -57.04 31.81
CA SER A 419 -16.14 -57.10 32.07
C SER A 419 -16.94 -56.04 31.32
N ASP A 420 -16.33 -54.89 31.04
CA ASP A 420 -16.91 -53.76 30.31
C ASP A 420 -15.75 -52.92 29.71
N PRO A 421 -15.13 -53.38 28.62
CA PRO A 421 -14.03 -52.66 27.99
C PRO A 421 -14.56 -51.36 27.37
N ALA A 422 -13.84 -50.26 27.57
CA ALA A 422 -14.19 -48.98 26.95
C ALA A 422 -14.03 -49.06 25.41
N ASP A 423 -14.86 -48.34 24.66
CA ASP A 423 -14.87 -48.36 23.19
C ASP A 423 -13.52 -47.93 22.58
N ASP A 424 -12.76 -47.11 23.30
CA ASP A 424 -11.44 -46.60 22.92
C ASP A 424 -10.28 -47.44 23.47
N THR A 425 -10.54 -48.63 24.03
CA THR A 425 -9.49 -49.57 24.44
C THR A 425 -8.60 -49.92 23.24
N ALA A 426 -7.28 -49.80 23.39
CA ALA A 426 -6.31 -50.05 22.32
C ALA A 426 -5.35 -51.20 22.62
N LEU A 427 -5.07 -51.47 23.91
CA LEU A 427 -4.13 -52.50 24.34
C LEU A 427 -4.55 -53.07 25.69
N MET A 428 -4.53 -54.40 25.80
CA MET A 428 -4.68 -55.12 27.06
C MET A 428 -3.46 -56.02 27.26
N GLU A 429 -2.85 -55.94 28.44
CA GLU A 429 -1.65 -56.70 28.82
C GLU A 429 -1.92 -57.53 30.08
N LEU A 430 -1.54 -58.81 30.05
CA LEU A 430 -1.38 -59.64 31.23
C LEU A 430 0.06 -59.51 31.73
N GLN A 431 0.22 -59.02 32.95
CA GLN A 431 1.50 -58.91 33.62
C GLN A 431 1.61 -59.87 34.81
N ILE A 432 2.70 -60.61 34.89
CA ILE A 432 3.02 -61.47 36.03
C ILE A 432 4.29 -60.94 36.68
N LYS A 433 4.23 -60.64 37.99
CA LYS A 433 5.34 -60.00 38.73
C LYS A 433 5.88 -58.72 38.05
N GLY A 434 4.98 -57.93 37.44
CA GLY A 434 5.29 -56.67 36.78
C GLY A 434 5.92 -56.78 35.38
N LYS A 435 6.00 -57.99 34.80
CA LYS A 435 6.44 -58.19 33.41
C LYS A 435 5.27 -58.58 32.54
N THR A 436 5.12 -57.95 31.37
CA THR A 436 4.14 -58.34 30.35
C THR A 436 4.49 -59.74 29.82
N VAL A 437 3.54 -60.66 29.99
CA VAL A 437 3.66 -62.06 29.53
C VAL A 437 2.90 -62.24 28.23
N THR A 438 1.73 -61.63 28.11
CA THR A 438 0.88 -61.66 26.92
C THR A 438 0.21 -60.32 26.74
N GLN A 439 -0.08 -59.95 25.50
CA GLN A 439 -0.85 -58.74 25.17
C GLN A 439 -1.73 -58.98 23.95
N ILE A 440 -2.81 -58.22 23.87
CA ILE A 440 -3.72 -58.19 22.71
C ILE A 440 -4.05 -56.73 22.38
N THR A 441 -4.30 -56.46 21.10
CA THR A 441 -4.51 -55.10 20.56
C THR A 441 -5.89 -54.93 19.92
N SER A 442 -6.78 -55.90 20.11
CA SER A 442 -8.15 -55.84 19.58
C SER A 442 -9.12 -56.68 20.40
N ALA A 443 -10.41 -56.38 20.26
CA ALA A 443 -11.51 -57.21 20.77
C ALA A 443 -11.38 -58.67 20.27
N PRO A 444 -11.79 -59.68 21.06
CA PRO A 444 -12.72 -59.61 22.20
C PRO A 444 -12.13 -59.33 23.60
N TRP A 445 -10.95 -58.70 23.72
CA TRP A 445 -10.39 -58.26 25.01
C TRP A 445 -10.36 -59.35 26.10
N SER A 446 -9.91 -60.55 25.69
CA SER A 446 -9.75 -61.73 26.53
C SER A 446 -8.39 -62.37 26.30
N ILE A 447 -7.66 -62.64 27.39
CA ILE A 447 -6.37 -63.32 27.36
C ILE A 447 -6.52 -64.69 28.02
N ASP A 448 -6.18 -65.75 27.29
CA ASP A 448 -6.07 -67.09 27.84
C ASP A 448 -4.77 -67.21 28.66
N TRP A 449 -4.92 -67.43 29.97
CA TRP A 449 -3.80 -67.62 30.88
C TRP A 449 -3.61 -69.10 31.18
N ASP A 450 -2.51 -69.68 30.68
CA ASP A 450 -2.10 -71.04 31.03
C ASP A 450 -1.42 -71.09 32.40
N THR A 451 -2.04 -71.80 33.35
CA THR A 451 -1.53 -72.00 34.72
C THR A 451 -0.84 -73.34 34.92
N THR A 452 -0.65 -74.11 33.84
CA THR A 452 0.02 -75.41 33.89
C THR A 452 1.40 -75.31 34.55
N GLY A 453 1.63 -76.17 35.55
CA GLY A 453 2.88 -76.21 36.30
C GLY A 453 3.04 -75.11 37.36
N LEU A 454 2.04 -74.24 37.57
CA LEU A 454 2.02 -73.26 38.66
C LEU A 454 1.22 -73.81 39.86
N SER A 455 1.84 -73.79 41.04
CA SER A 455 1.16 -74.07 42.31
C SER A 455 1.50 -72.99 43.34
N GLY A 456 0.47 -72.40 43.94
CA GLY A 456 0.57 -71.33 44.93
C GLY A 456 0.09 -69.96 44.42
N PRO A 457 0.24 -68.90 45.24
CA PRO A 457 -0.22 -67.56 44.92
C PRO A 457 0.59 -66.92 43.79
N VAL A 458 -0.10 -66.45 42.75
CA VAL A 458 0.47 -65.76 41.59
C VAL A 458 -0.09 -64.32 41.52
N PRO A 459 0.73 -63.28 41.76
CA PRO A 459 0.32 -61.90 41.56
C PRO A 459 0.27 -61.59 40.06
N ILE A 460 -0.92 -61.29 39.56
CA ILE A 460 -1.17 -60.89 38.18
C ILE A 460 -1.79 -59.50 38.12
N ALA A 461 -1.38 -58.71 37.13
CA ALA A 461 -2.00 -57.42 36.82
C ALA A 461 -2.53 -57.44 35.39
N ILE A 462 -3.74 -56.93 35.22
CA ILE A 462 -4.25 -56.59 33.90
C ILE A 462 -4.08 -55.09 33.73
N ARG A 463 -3.28 -54.70 32.74
CA ARG A 463 -3.02 -53.31 32.36
C ARG A 463 -3.75 -53.05 31.04
N VAL A 464 -4.57 -52.01 31.02
CA VAL A 464 -5.38 -51.62 29.86
C VAL A 464 -4.99 -50.21 29.47
N THR A 465 -4.73 -49.99 28.18
CA THR A 465 -4.38 -48.69 27.60
C THR A 465 -5.38 -48.33 26.52
N ASP A 466 -5.86 -47.08 26.51
CA ASP A 466 -6.75 -46.56 25.46
C ASP A 466 -5.96 -46.01 24.26
N THR A 467 -6.68 -45.54 23.23
CA THR A 467 -6.11 -44.93 22.02
C THR A 467 -5.38 -43.60 22.29
N ALA A 468 -5.80 -42.84 23.30
CA ALA A 468 -5.11 -41.62 23.72
C ALA A 468 -3.84 -41.92 24.54
N GLY A 469 -3.66 -43.16 24.98
CA GLY A 469 -2.57 -43.70 25.78
C GLY A 469 -2.74 -43.56 27.31
N ASN A 470 -3.95 -43.28 27.81
CA ASN A 470 -4.24 -43.37 29.24
C ASN A 470 -4.25 -44.84 29.67
N VAL A 471 -3.89 -45.09 30.93
CA VAL A 471 -3.63 -46.44 31.43
C VAL A 471 -4.38 -46.69 32.73
N SER A 472 -5.04 -47.84 32.82
CA SER A 472 -5.56 -48.40 34.06
C SER A 472 -4.90 -49.74 34.35
N GLN A 473 -4.78 -50.09 35.63
CA GLN A 473 -4.22 -51.37 36.03
C GLN A 473 -4.93 -51.93 37.26
N VAL A 474 -5.33 -53.19 37.18
CA VAL A 474 -5.91 -53.93 38.32
C VAL A 474 -5.03 -55.12 38.65
N LEU A 475 -4.47 -55.11 39.86
CA LEU A 475 -3.64 -56.17 40.43
C LEU A 475 -4.49 -57.09 41.32
N LYS A 476 -4.39 -58.40 41.11
CA LYS A 476 -4.95 -59.43 42.01
C LYS A 476 -3.94 -60.54 42.23
N THR A 477 -4.06 -61.26 43.34
CA THR A 477 -3.33 -62.52 43.56
C THR A 477 -4.30 -63.67 43.36
N ILE A 478 -4.02 -64.53 42.40
CA ILE A 478 -4.80 -65.74 42.11
C ILE A 478 -3.98 -66.95 42.54
N VAL A 479 -4.61 -67.93 43.19
CA VAL A 479 -3.92 -69.17 43.56
C VAL A 479 -4.05 -70.14 42.41
N ALA A 480 -2.94 -70.40 41.71
CA ALA A 480 -2.87 -71.51 40.77
C ALA A 480 -2.68 -72.80 41.56
N ASP A 481 -3.38 -73.87 41.20
CA ASP A 481 -3.16 -75.18 41.77
C ASP A 481 -3.18 -76.23 40.67
N TYR A 482 -1.97 -76.71 40.33
CA TYR A 482 -1.76 -77.77 39.35
C TYR A 482 -1.54 -79.14 40.02
N THR A 483 -1.73 -79.24 41.34
CA THR A 483 -1.38 -80.43 42.12
C THR A 483 -2.60 -81.04 42.81
N GLY A 484 -2.75 -82.36 42.76
CA GLY A 484 -3.82 -83.03 43.49
C GLY A 484 -3.54 -83.14 45.01
N PRO A 485 -4.56 -83.42 45.83
CA PRO A 485 -4.45 -83.40 47.28
C PRO A 485 -3.39 -84.34 47.85
N ILE A 486 -2.68 -83.90 48.88
CA ILE A 486 -1.74 -84.74 49.61
C ILE A 486 -2.49 -85.53 50.69
N VAL A 487 -2.44 -86.87 50.59
CA VAL A 487 -3.14 -87.79 51.51
C VAL A 487 -2.14 -88.57 52.37
N ALA A 488 -2.40 -88.61 53.68
CA ALA A 488 -1.69 -89.46 54.64
C ALA A 488 -2.68 -90.26 55.51
N VAL A 489 -2.39 -91.54 55.73
CA VAL A 489 -3.15 -92.38 56.68
C VAL A 489 -2.66 -92.07 58.09
N VAL A 490 -3.58 -91.76 58.99
CA VAL A 490 -3.28 -91.44 60.40
C VAL A 490 -3.89 -92.43 61.40
N SER A 491 -4.69 -93.38 60.93
CA SER A 491 -5.14 -94.55 61.70
C SER A 491 -4.17 -95.72 61.60
N THR A 492 -4.43 -96.82 62.32
CA THR A 492 -3.66 -98.07 62.20
C THR A 492 -3.86 -98.69 60.82
N ASN A 493 -2.81 -99.29 60.26
CA ASN A 493 -2.89 -100.04 58.99
C ASN A 493 -3.47 -101.46 59.17
N LYS A 494 -3.69 -101.90 60.41
CA LYS A 494 -4.37 -103.18 60.73
C LYS A 494 -5.88 -102.95 60.74
N LEU A 495 -6.62 -103.73 59.96
CA LEU A 495 -8.08 -103.62 59.80
C LEU A 495 -8.75 -104.92 60.32
N ILE A 496 -9.83 -104.77 61.08
CA ILE A 496 -10.58 -105.87 61.70
C ILE A 496 -12.06 -105.60 61.51
N GLY A 497 -12.76 -106.46 60.77
CA GLY A 497 -14.19 -106.32 60.50
C GLY A 497 -14.53 -104.96 59.85
N PRO A 498 -15.62 -104.29 60.29
CA PRO A 498 -15.87 -102.89 59.95
C PRO A 498 -14.79 -101.99 60.56
N ALA A 499 -13.94 -101.42 59.71
CA ALA A 499 -12.80 -100.59 60.11
C ALA A 499 -12.92 -99.16 59.56
N GLN A 500 -12.35 -98.20 60.31
CA GLN A 500 -12.27 -96.80 59.90
C GLN A 500 -10.82 -96.45 59.57
N ILE A 501 -10.58 -96.03 58.33
CA ILE A 501 -9.31 -95.46 57.90
C ILE A 501 -9.43 -93.94 58.03
N ARG A 502 -8.69 -93.35 58.97
CA ARG A 502 -8.65 -91.89 59.16
C ARG A 502 -7.52 -91.30 58.33
N LEU A 503 -7.81 -90.20 57.64
CA LEU A 503 -6.88 -89.54 56.75
C LEU A 503 -6.59 -88.10 57.20
N SER A 504 -5.34 -87.67 57.05
CA SER A 504 -4.97 -86.27 56.99
C SER A 504 -4.82 -85.90 55.52
N VAL A 505 -5.59 -84.90 55.08
CA VAL A 505 -5.60 -84.44 53.69
C VAL A 505 -5.38 -82.95 53.67
N THR A 506 -4.41 -82.52 52.87
CA THR A 506 -4.08 -81.10 52.68
C THR A 506 -3.97 -80.79 51.21
N ASP A 507 -4.51 -79.65 50.81
CA ASP A 507 -4.58 -79.20 49.43
C ASP A 507 -4.74 -77.68 49.38
N LEU A 508 -4.27 -77.02 48.31
CA LEU A 508 -4.36 -75.56 48.19
C LEU A 508 -5.77 -75.11 47.83
N ALA A 509 -6.42 -75.74 46.85
CA ALA A 509 -7.81 -75.46 46.46
C ALA A 509 -8.86 -76.13 47.36
N GLY A 510 -8.41 -77.05 48.22
CA GLY A 510 -9.23 -77.87 49.10
C GLY A 510 -9.69 -79.15 48.41
N THR A 511 -9.86 -80.21 49.20
CA THR A 511 -10.21 -81.53 48.69
C THR A 511 -11.71 -81.68 48.43
N ALA A 512 -12.09 -82.15 47.24
CA ALA A 512 -13.47 -82.49 46.89
C ALA A 512 -13.84 -83.92 47.32
N SER A 513 -12.94 -84.88 47.12
CA SER A 513 -13.18 -86.26 47.53
C SER A 513 -11.90 -87.03 47.79
N VAL A 514 -12.02 -88.09 48.60
CA VAL A 514 -11.03 -89.16 48.73
C VAL A 514 -11.73 -90.50 48.57
N GLU A 515 -11.18 -91.35 47.72
CA GLU A 515 -11.66 -92.68 47.41
C GLU A 515 -10.59 -93.71 47.74
N LEU A 516 -10.99 -94.81 48.37
CA LEU A 516 -10.16 -96.00 48.54
C LEU A 516 -10.55 -97.00 47.45
N LEU A 517 -9.60 -97.35 46.60
CA LEU A 517 -9.80 -98.26 45.48
C LEU A 517 -9.05 -99.57 45.72
N ASP A 518 -9.66 -100.68 45.35
CA ASP A 518 -9.00 -101.98 45.36
C ASP A 518 -7.99 -102.13 44.19
N ALA A 519 -7.37 -103.32 44.07
CA ALA A 519 -6.39 -103.59 43.02
C ALA A 519 -6.99 -103.62 41.60
N THR A 520 -8.32 -103.74 41.47
CA THR A 520 -9.04 -103.69 40.18
C THR A 520 -9.50 -102.26 39.83
N GLY A 521 -9.35 -101.32 40.75
CA GLY A 521 -9.81 -99.94 40.61
C GLY A 521 -11.25 -99.73 41.08
N ALA A 522 -11.90 -100.73 41.68
CA ALA A 522 -13.25 -100.60 42.22
C ALA A 522 -13.22 -99.82 43.54
N SER A 523 -14.19 -98.91 43.73
CA SER A 523 -14.29 -98.11 44.95
C SER A 523 -14.77 -98.96 46.13
N LEU A 524 -13.98 -98.97 47.20
CA LEU A 524 -14.27 -99.62 48.47
C LEU A 524 -14.92 -98.65 49.47
N ALA A 525 -14.56 -97.37 49.42
CA ALA A 525 -15.10 -96.34 50.30
C ALA A 525 -14.80 -94.94 49.72
N THR A 526 -15.68 -93.98 50.00
CA THR A 526 -15.52 -92.58 49.58
C THR A 526 -15.83 -91.63 50.73
N ALA A 527 -15.06 -90.54 50.85
CA ALA A 527 -15.36 -89.42 51.73
C ALA A 527 -15.29 -88.11 50.93
N THR A 528 -16.32 -87.26 51.06
CA THR A 528 -16.45 -85.99 50.32
C THR A 528 -16.29 -84.75 51.19
N ASN A 529 -16.26 -84.91 52.52
CA ASN A 529 -16.12 -83.81 53.47
C ASN A 529 -15.14 -84.18 54.59
N GLY A 530 -14.38 -83.20 55.07
CA GLY A 530 -13.48 -83.35 56.21
C GLY A 530 -14.23 -83.37 57.55
N PRO A 531 -13.71 -84.06 58.60
CA PRO A 531 -12.51 -84.90 58.60
C PRO A 531 -12.69 -86.19 57.78
N TYR A 532 -11.74 -86.47 56.88
CA TYR A 532 -11.86 -87.58 55.92
C TYR A 532 -11.66 -88.93 56.60
N THR A 533 -12.73 -89.70 56.70
CA THR A 533 -12.75 -91.06 57.25
C THR A 533 -13.38 -92.01 56.25
N LEU A 534 -12.66 -93.08 55.90
CA LEU A 534 -13.14 -94.11 54.98
C LEU A 534 -13.54 -95.35 55.78
N ASN A 535 -14.82 -95.70 55.72
CA ASN A 535 -15.35 -96.89 56.38
C ASN A 535 -15.27 -98.06 55.40
N VAL A 536 -14.55 -99.11 55.77
CA VAL A 536 -14.38 -100.32 54.95
C VAL A 536 -14.76 -101.54 55.78
N ASP A 537 -15.62 -102.39 55.24
CA ASP A 537 -15.93 -103.67 55.85
C ASP A 537 -15.00 -104.76 55.30
N THR A 538 -14.14 -105.28 56.18
CA THR A 538 -13.15 -106.31 55.83
C THR A 538 -13.59 -107.73 56.20
N THR A 539 -14.82 -107.92 56.72
CA THR A 539 -15.30 -109.22 57.20
C THR A 539 -15.31 -110.33 56.15
N SER A 540 -15.58 -109.99 54.89
CA SER A 540 -15.62 -110.92 53.75
C SER A 540 -14.30 -110.96 52.95
N MET A 541 -13.29 -110.20 53.37
CA MET A 541 -12.02 -110.07 52.66
C MET A 541 -10.99 -111.10 53.13
N LYS A 542 -10.10 -111.53 52.22
CA LYS A 542 -9.02 -112.47 52.55
C LYS A 542 -8.04 -111.83 53.54
N LYS A 543 -7.76 -112.53 54.65
CA LYS A 543 -6.77 -112.12 55.65
C LYS A 543 -5.36 -112.06 55.07
N GLY A 544 -4.58 -111.07 55.50
CA GLY A 544 -3.20 -110.83 55.05
C GLY A 544 -2.95 -109.40 54.57
N PRO A 545 -1.76 -109.14 54.00
CA PRO A 545 -1.43 -107.83 53.44
C PRO A 545 -2.25 -107.54 52.19
N VAL A 546 -2.83 -106.34 52.13
CA VAL A 546 -3.51 -105.80 50.95
C VAL A 546 -2.91 -104.44 50.61
N THR A 547 -2.79 -104.13 49.32
CA THR A 547 -2.40 -102.80 48.86
C THR A 547 -3.59 -102.18 48.15
N TRP A 548 -4.03 -101.03 48.64
CA TRP A 548 -5.14 -100.27 48.07
C TRP A 548 -4.66 -98.89 47.64
N THR A 549 -5.35 -98.29 46.69
CA THR A 549 -5.03 -96.96 46.19
C THR A 549 -5.93 -95.95 46.87
N LEU A 550 -5.33 -94.96 47.53
CA LEU A 550 -6.04 -93.75 47.94
C LEU A 550 -5.96 -92.76 46.79
N LYS A 551 -7.10 -92.47 46.16
CA LYS A 551 -7.25 -91.46 45.12
C LYS A 551 -7.95 -90.25 45.73
N ALA A 552 -7.28 -89.12 45.79
CA ALA A 552 -7.90 -87.86 46.20
C ALA A 552 -8.02 -86.90 45.01
N THR A 553 -9.13 -86.17 44.98
CA THR A 553 -9.45 -85.17 43.97
C THR A 553 -9.71 -83.85 44.67
N ASP A 554 -9.09 -82.76 44.22
CA ASP A 554 -9.36 -81.42 44.73
C ASP A 554 -10.64 -80.82 44.11
N LYS A 555 -11.00 -79.60 44.53
CA LYS A 555 -12.14 -78.85 43.98
C LYS A 555 -11.95 -78.33 42.56
N LEU A 556 -10.73 -78.37 42.03
CA LEU A 556 -10.39 -77.97 40.66
C LEU A 556 -10.21 -79.18 39.72
N GLY A 557 -10.42 -80.41 40.21
CA GLY A 557 -10.29 -81.64 39.46
C GLY A 557 -8.88 -82.24 39.40
N ASN A 558 -7.89 -81.66 40.10
CA ASN A 558 -6.57 -82.28 40.21
C ASN A 558 -6.65 -83.56 41.03
N VAL A 559 -6.04 -84.62 40.52
CA VAL A 559 -6.06 -85.95 41.14
C VAL A 559 -4.66 -86.33 41.60
N ARG A 560 -4.57 -86.86 42.81
CA ARG A 560 -3.38 -87.56 43.29
C ARG A 560 -3.76 -88.95 43.80
N SER A 561 -3.01 -89.95 43.37
CA SER A 561 -3.18 -91.33 43.81
C SER A 561 -1.94 -91.81 44.57
N VAL A 562 -2.15 -92.45 45.71
CA VAL A 562 -1.07 -93.06 46.51
C VAL A 562 -1.46 -94.47 46.93
N GLN A 563 -0.58 -95.44 46.65
CA GLN A 563 -0.77 -96.79 47.15
C GLN A 563 -0.40 -96.88 48.64
N LYS A 564 -1.24 -97.55 49.42
CA LYS A 564 -1.02 -97.82 50.84
C LYS A 564 -1.31 -99.27 51.16
N SER A 565 -0.42 -99.85 51.96
CA SER A 565 -0.56 -101.22 52.43
C SER A 565 -1.29 -101.27 53.76
N PHE A 566 -2.31 -102.12 53.81
CA PHE A 566 -3.09 -102.45 55.00
C PHE A 566 -2.94 -103.94 55.30
N PHE A 567 -3.27 -104.35 56.52
CA PHE A 567 -3.24 -105.74 56.93
C PHE A 567 -4.62 -106.13 57.48
N ILE A 568 -5.29 -107.06 56.80
CA ILE A 568 -6.61 -107.57 57.20
C ILE A 568 -6.39 -108.75 58.16
N SER A 569 -6.93 -108.67 59.38
CA SER A 569 -6.66 -109.62 60.47
C SER A 569 -7.81 -110.55 60.81
#